data_AF-A0A5D8QGV6-F1
#
_entry.id   AF-A0A5D8QGV6-F1
#
_cell.length_a   1.000
_cell.length_b   1.000
_cell.length_c   1.000
_cell.angle_alpha   90.00
_cell.angle_beta   90.00
_cell.angle_gamma   90.00
#
_symmetry.space_group_name_H-M   'P 1'
#
loop_
_entity.id
_entity.type
_entity.pdbx_description
1 polymer ?
#
loop_
_entity_poly.entity_id
_entity_poly.type
_entity_poly.pdbx_seq_one_letter_code
_entity_poly.pdbx_strand_id
1 'polypeptide(L)'
;MSISAVKEEVVAVLPTTVTPDEKKISKEVTAIEFQAESIIIQDEADYQQAAEFGRTIKQKAAEVVEFFKPMKDSAYKAHKEICDREKMMLTPLKNAENILKKTMSAYALEQERKRKALEEEMRRKAEEEANRKIEEAIALEEQGKIEEAEAAMLDAQITDSVARGATLVVEKPKAEGVSVSKDWEIVSINDAIVPLKVAGVTIRPVDEKAVMRLIRASKGTVSIPGVVYKETAKMSFRR
;
A
#
# COMPACT_ATOMS: atom_id res chain seq x y z
N MET A 1 10.82 4.74 51.33
CA MET A 1 11.16 5.66 50.22
C MET A 1 12.46 5.19 49.61
N SER A 2 12.40 4.49 48.48
CA SER A 2 13.59 4.09 47.73
C SER A 2 13.28 4.33 46.25
N ILE A 3 13.62 5.53 45.78
CA ILE A 3 13.55 5.86 44.36
C ILE A 3 14.90 5.45 43.77
N SER A 4 14.84 4.39 42.96
CA SER A 4 15.93 3.90 42.12
C SER A 4 16.28 5.00 41.10
N ALA A 5 17.50 5.53 41.18
CA ALA A 5 18.00 6.47 40.20
C ALA A 5 18.34 5.72 38.92
N VAL A 6 17.49 5.88 37.91
CA VAL A 6 17.76 5.45 36.53
C VAL A 6 18.95 6.27 36.03
N LYS A 7 20.07 5.59 35.78
CA LYS A 7 21.22 6.15 35.07
C LYS A 7 20.80 6.36 33.62
N GLU A 8 20.56 7.62 33.23
CA GLU A 8 20.44 8.01 31.84
C GLU A 8 21.80 7.84 31.16
N GLU A 9 21.87 6.85 30.28
CA GLU A 9 23.00 6.63 29.38
C GLU A 9 22.83 7.63 28.22
N VAL A 10 23.47 8.79 28.36
CA VAL A 10 23.44 9.87 27.36
C VAL A 10 24.15 9.40 26.09
N VAL A 11 23.32 8.94 25.16
CA VAL A 11 23.39 9.03 23.70
C VAL A 11 24.71 9.59 23.16
N ALA A 12 25.50 8.69 22.57
CA ALA A 12 26.49 8.91 21.52
C ALA A 12 26.89 10.39 21.27
N VAL A 13 27.82 10.91 22.08
CA VAL A 13 28.67 12.00 21.62
C VAL A 13 29.57 11.40 20.55
N LEU A 14 29.20 11.55 19.28
CA LEU A 14 30.16 11.41 18.18
C LEU A 14 31.29 12.39 18.51
N PRO A 15 32.51 11.94 18.82
CA PRO A 15 33.59 12.89 18.99
C PRO A 15 33.77 13.54 17.62
N THR A 16 33.55 14.85 17.52
CA THR A 16 34.18 15.67 16.50
C THR A 16 35.68 15.58 16.76
N THR A 17 36.29 14.47 16.35
CA THR A 17 37.73 14.31 16.27
C THR A 17 38.17 15.17 15.10
N VAL A 18 38.16 16.48 15.30
CA VAL A 18 38.77 17.42 14.38
C VAL A 18 40.23 17.03 14.36
N THR A 19 40.63 16.39 13.27
CA THR A 19 42.00 15.85 13.16
C THR A 19 42.98 17.02 13.25
N PRO A 20 44.21 16.81 13.75
CA PRO A 20 45.22 17.87 13.79
C PRO A 20 45.44 18.53 12.43
N ASP A 21 45.24 17.79 11.33
CA ASP A 21 45.37 18.27 9.97
C ASP A 21 44.14 19.07 9.50
N GLU A 22 42.93 18.72 9.94
CA GLU A 22 41.72 19.55 9.72
C GLU A 22 41.81 20.92 10.42
N LYS A 23 42.44 20.98 11.60
CA LYS A 23 42.72 22.25 12.30
C LYS A 23 43.78 23.12 11.59
N LYS A 24 44.68 22.52 10.81
CA LYS A 24 45.66 23.26 10.01
C LYS A 24 44.99 23.82 8.76
N ILE A 25 44.24 22.97 8.05
CA ILE A 25 43.48 23.36 6.87
C ILE A 25 42.50 24.49 7.19
N SER A 26 41.79 24.43 8.32
CA SER A 26 40.86 25.50 8.71
C SER A 26 41.57 26.83 8.98
N LYS A 27 42.71 26.82 9.68
CA LYS A 27 43.52 28.02 9.90
C LYS A 27 44.07 28.60 8.59
N GLU A 28 44.52 27.75 7.68
CA GLU A 28 44.99 28.16 6.36
C GLU A 28 43.87 28.80 5.52
N VAL A 29 42.67 28.21 5.52
CA VAL A 29 41.50 28.75 4.80
C VAL A 29 41.08 30.10 5.38
N THR A 30 41.02 30.25 6.70
CA THR A 30 40.70 31.54 7.34
C THR A 30 41.78 32.60 7.09
N ALA A 31 43.06 32.22 7.05
CA ALA A 31 44.14 33.14 6.72
C ALA A 31 44.06 33.63 5.26
N ILE A 32 43.70 32.74 4.33
CA ILE A 32 43.50 33.07 2.92
C ILE A 32 42.31 34.01 2.72
N GLU A 33 41.21 33.81 3.47
CA GLU A 33 40.05 34.70 3.47
C GLU A 33 40.42 36.12 3.93
N PHE A 34 41.14 36.24 5.05
CA PHE A 34 41.62 37.53 5.56
C PHE A 34 42.58 38.24 4.59
N GLN A 35 43.45 37.47 3.91
CA GLN A 35 44.34 37.99 2.87
C GLN A 35 43.55 38.47 1.65
N ALA A 36 42.51 37.75 1.23
CA ALA A 36 41.64 38.16 0.13
C ALA A 36 40.91 39.47 0.43
N GLU A 37 40.41 39.65 1.66
CA GLU A 37 39.74 40.88 2.11
C GLU A 37 40.67 42.10 2.15
N SER A 38 41.97 41.86 2.33
CA SER A 38 42.99 42.92 2.46
C SER A 38 43.58 43.38 1.12
N ILE A 39 43.29 42.71 0.01
CA ILE A 39 43.82 43.06 -1.31
C ILE A 39 43.05 44.26 -1.87
N ILE A 40 43.75 45.36 -2.10
CA ILE A 40 43.24 46.56 -2.79
C ILE A 40 44.00 46.67 -4.11
N ILE A 41 43.29 46.62 -5.24
CA ILE A 41 43.90 46.67 -6.57
C ILE A 41 43.92 48.13 -7.04
N GLN A 42 45.13 48.71 -7.18
CA GLN A 42 45.29 50.10 -7.65
C GLN A 42 46.08 50.19 -8.96
N ASP A 43 46.95 49.22 -9.24
CA ASP A 43 47.73 49.17 -10.48
C ASP A 43 47.66 47.81 -11.20
N GLU A 44 48.31 47.72 -12.36
CA GLU A 44 48.33 46.50 -13.18
C GLU A 44 49.15 45.36 -12.52
N ALA A 45 50.11 45.70 -11.64
CA ALA A 45 50.91 44.73 -10.90
C ALA A 45 50.09 44.07 -9.77
N ASP A 46 49.26 44.85 -9.08
CA ASP A 46 48.29 44.37 -8.07
C ASP A 46 47.27 43.43 -8.69
N TYR A 47 46.82 43.73 -9.92
CA TYR A 47 45.87 42.89 -10.64
C TYR A 47 46.48 41.51 -10.99
N GLN A 48 47.75 41.47 -11.40
CA GLN A 48 48.47 40.23 -11.66
C GLN A 48 48.65 39.41 -10.37
N GLN A 49 49.02 40.05 -9.26
CA GLN A 49 49.16 39.40 -7.96
C GLN A 49 47.83 38.85 -7.43
N ALA A 50 46.73 39.60 -7.58
CA ALA A 50 45.39 39.14 -7.23
C ALA A 50 44.96 37.94 -8.09
N ALA A 51 45.33 37.91 -9.38
CA ALA A 51 45.05 36.79 -10.26
C ALA A 51 45.83 35.52 -9.89
N GLU A 52 47.10 35.64 -9.50
CA GLU A 52 47.90 34.52 -8.99
C GLU A 52 47.36 34.01 -7.65
N PHE A 53 47.04 34.91 -6.73
CA PHE A 53 46.41 34.55 -5.46
C PHE A 53 45.06 33.85 -5.65
N GLY A 54 44.24 34.31 -6.61
CA GLY A 54 43.00 33.65 -6.99
C GLY A 54 43.19 32.21 -7.51
N ARG A 55 44.32 31.90 -8.17
CA ARG A 55 44.67 30.53 -8.56
C ARG A 55 45.04 29.68 -7.33
N THR A 56 45.79 30.24 -6.38
CA THR A 56 46.13 29.56 -5.12
C THR A 56 44.89 29.25 -4.29
N ILE A 57 43.91 30.15 -4.22
CA ILE A 57 42.61 29.91 -3.57
C ILE A 57 41.92 28.69 -4.18
N LYS A 58 41.86 28.60 -5.52
CA LYS A 58 41.24 27.46 -6.21
C LYS A 58 41.98 26.14 -5.97
N GLN A 59 43.30 26.16 -5.95
CA GLN A 59 44.12 24.97 -5.63
C GLN A 59 43.86 24.50 -4.20
N LYS A 60 43.87 25.42 -3.24
CA LYS A 60 43.59 25.11 -1.83
C LYS A 60 42.17 24.61 -1.63
N ALA A 61 41.18 25.20 -2.31
CA ALA A 61 39.81 24.70 -2.29
C ALA A 61 39.72 23.25 -2.82
N ALA A 62 40.47 22.91 -3.87
CA ALA A 62 40.54 21.54 -4.38
C ALA A 62 41.19 20.57 -3.37
N GLU A 63 42.29 20.96 -2.72
CA GLU A 63 42.95 20.18 -1.66
C GLU A 63 41.98 19.86 -0.50
N VAL A 64 41.16 20.83 -0.07
CA VAL A 64 40.14 20.61 0.95
C VAL A 64 39.12 19.57 0.48
N VAL A 65 38.63 19.70 -0.74
CA VAL A 65 37.64 18.75 -1.29
C VAL A 65 38.21 17.34 -1.40
N GLU A 66 39.46 17.21 -1.85
CA GLU A 66 40.16 15.92 -1.96
C GLU A 66 40.44 15.29 -0.60
N PHE A 67 40.81 16.09 0.41
CA PHE A 67 41.00 15.63 1.79
C PHE A 67 39.72 15.03 2.38
N PHE A 68 38.58 15.69 2.20
CA PHE A 68 37.30 15.21 2.74
C PHE A 68 36.64 14.11 1.90
N LYS A 69 37.05 13.91 0.65
CA LYS A 69 36.49 12.88 -0.24
C LYS A 69 36.55 11.45 0.34
N PRO A 70 37.70 10.92 0.77
CA PRO A 70 37.77 9.56 1.34
C PRO A 70 36.96 9.42 2.64
N MET A 71 36.85 10.48 3.44
CA MET A 71 36.05 10.47 4.67
C MET A 71 34.55 10.36 4.37
N LYS A 72 34.05 11.14 3.39
CA LYS A 72 32.67 11.07 2.91
C LYS A 72 32.36 9.70 2.30
N ASP A 73 33.26 9.18 1.46
CA ASP A 73 33.08 7.88 0.81
C ASP A 73 33.05 6.73 1.83
N SER A 74 33.92 6.77 2.84
CA SER A 74 33.93 5.81 3.95
C SER A 74 32.62 5.84 4.74
N ALA A 75 32.16 7.03 5.13
CA ALA A 75 30.90 7.20 5.86
C ALA A 75 29.70 6.72 5.03
N TYR A 76 29.66 7.05 3.74
CA TYR A 76 28.61 6.58 2.84
C TYR A 76 28.62 5.05 2.70
N LYS A 77 29.79 4.43 2.58
CA LYS A 77 29.93 2.97 2.53
C LYS A 77 29.44 2.32 3.82
N ALA A 78 29.82 2.84 4.98
CA ALA A 78 29.38 2.34 6.28
C ALA A 78 27.85 2.46 6.45
N HIS A 79 27.28 3.61 6.11
CA HIS A 79 25.83 3.82 6.13
C HIS A 79 25.12 2.84 5.19
N LYS A 80 25.61 2.69 3.96
CA LYS A 80 25.06 1.75 2.98
C LYS A 80 25.10 0.31 3.50
N GLU A 81 26.20 -0.14 4.08
CA GLU A 81 26.31 -1.48 4.65
C GLU A 81 25.33 -1.72 5.80
N ILE A 82 25.08 -0.71 6.64
CA ILE A 82 24.10 -0.80 7.73
C ILE A 82 22.69 -0.92 7.15
N CYS A 83 22.33 -0.07 6.19
CA CYS A 83 21.04 -0.16 5.50
C CYS A 83 20.85 -1.50 4.78
N ASP A 84 21.90 -2.02 4.15
CA ASP A 84 21.86 -3.32 3.48
C ASP A 84 21.65 -4.45 4.50
N ARG A 85 22.33 -4.43 5.66
CA ARG A 85 22.11 -5.38 6.76
C ARG A 85 20.68 -5.30 7.33
N GLU A 86 20.18 -4.10 7.57
CA GLU A 86 18.80 -3.88 8.00
C GLU A 86 17.83 -4.48 6.99
N LYS A 87 18.03 -4.19 5.70
CA LYS A 87 17.21 -4.75 4.62
C LYS A 87 17.31 -6.27 4.56
N MET A 88 18.48 -6.86 4.77
CA MET A 88 18.66 -8.32 4.80
C MET A 88 17.86 -8.96 5.93
N MET A 89 17.79 -8.34 7.11
CA MET A 89 16.98 -8.84 8.23
C MET A 89 15.48 -8.58 8.04
N LEU A 90 15.12 -7.47 7.39
CA LEU A 90 13.73 -7.05 7.22
C LEU A 90 13.05 -7.72 6.02
N THR A 91 13.82 -8.14 5.01
CA THR A 91 13.32 -8.87 3.83
C THR A 91 12.63 -10.20 4.19
N PRO A 92 13.21 -11.12 4.98
CA PRO A 92 12.54 -12.37 5.35
C PRO A 92 11.26 -12.12 6.16
N LEU A 93 11.24 -11.10 7.02
CA LEU A 93 10.04 -10.72 7.76
C LEU A 93 8.93 -10.22 6.83
N LYS A 94 9.26 -9.35 5.86
CA LYS A 94 8.32 -8.92 4.81
C LYS A 94 7.83 -10.08 3.96
N ASN A 95 8.71 -11.03 3.63
CA ASN A 95 8.34 -12.21 2.86
C ASN A 95 7.40 -13.11 3.67
N ALA A 96 7.68 -13.34 4.95
CA ALA A 96 6.82 -14.10 5.85
C ALA A 96 5.44 -13.43 6.00
N GLU A 97 5.42 -12.10 6.19
CA GLU A 97 4.19 -11.31 6.22
C GLU A 97 3.38 -11.47 4.92
N ASN A 98 4.04 -11.40 3.76
CA ASN A 98 3.39 -11.57 2.47
C ASN A 98 2.85 -12.99 2.26
N ILE A 99 3.58 -14.02 2.68
CA ILE A 99 3.12 -15.41 2.64
C ILE A 99 1.87 -15.56 3.52
N LEU A 100 1.91 -15.05 4.75
CA LEU A 100 0.78 -15.11 5.68
C LEU A 100 -0.44 -14.34 5.15
N LYS A 101 -0.25 -13.15 4.57
CA LYS A 101 -1.34 -12.41 3.91
C LYS A 101 -1.97 -13.24 2.80
N LYS A 102 -1.17 -13.90 1.96
CA LYS A 102 -1.68 -14.75 0.88
C LYS A 102 -2.47 -15.93 1.42
N THR A 103 -1.95 -16.69 2.39
CA THR A 103 -2.65 -17.85 2.96
C THR A 103 -3.95 -17.43 3.67
N MET A 104 -3.94 -16.35 4.43
CA MET A 104 -5.14 -15.82 5.08
C MET A 104 -6.16 -15.28 4.07
N SER A 105 -5.71 -14.63 2.98
CA SER A 105 -6.59 -14.16 1.92
C SER A 105 -7.26 -15.31 1.17
N ALA A 106 -6.52 -16.40 0.91
CA ALA A 106 -7.05 -17.60 0.28
C ALA A 106 -8.10 -18.27 1.17
N TYR A 107 -7.81 -18.39 2.48
CA TYR A 107 -8.78 -18.92 3.45
C TYR A 107 -10.05 -18.05 3.54
N ALA A 108 -9.92 -16.72 3.55
CA ALA A 108 -11.08 -15.82 3.55
C ALA A 108 -11.93 -16.00 2.29
N LEU A 109 -11.30 -16.16 1.13
CA LEU A 109 -11.99 -16.42 -0.14
C LEU A 109 -12.69 -17.78 -0.14
N GLU A 110 -12.04 -18.83 0.36
CA GLU A 110 -12.66 -20.15 0.50
C GLU A 110 -13.84 -20.14 1.45
N GLN A 111 -13.74 -19.42 2.57
CA GLN A 111 -14.83 -19.28 3.52
C GLN A 111 -16.02 -18.53 2.90
N GLU A 112 -15.75 -17.50 2.10
CA GLU A 112 -16.80 -16.82 1.34
C GLU A 112 -17.42 -17.75 0.28
N ARG A 113 -16.62 -18.57 -0.42
CA ARG A 113 -17.10 -19.55 -1.39
C ARG A 113 -18.01 -20.60 -0.73
N LYS A 114 -17.62 -21.12 0.43
CA LYS A 114 -18.43 -22.06 1.22
C LYS A 114 -19.73 -21.41 1.68
N ARG A 115 -19.68 -20.15 2.12
CA ARG A 115 -20.87 -19.39 2.51
C ARG A 115 -21.85 -19.26 1.34
N LYS A 116 -21.37 -18.86 0.15
CA LYS A 116 -22.20 -18.75 -1.06
C LYS A 116 -22.80 -20.08 -1.48
N ALA A 117 -22.02 -21.17 -1.44
CA ALA A 117 -22.52 -22.50 -1.79
C ALA A 117 -23.64 -22.98 -0.83
N LEU A 118 -23.48 -22.75 0.49
CA LEU A 118 -24.52 -23.09 1.47
C LEU A 118 -25.78 -22.23 1.28
N GLU A 119 -25.62 -20.95 0.98
CA GLU A 119 -26.74 -20.05 0.69
C GLU A 119 -27.48 -20.47 -0.59
N GLU A 120 -26.76 -20.84 -1.65
CA GLU A 120 -27.34 -21.37 -2.89
C GLU A 120 -28.04 -22.72 -2.69
N GLU A 121 -27.47 -23.64 -1.92
CA GLU A 121 -28.13 -24.92 -1.60
C GLU A 121 -29.41 -24.73 -0.78
N MET A 122 -29.40 -23.81 0.19
CA MET A 122 -30.60 -23.47 0.96
C MET A 122 -31.65 -22.81 0.06
N ARG A 123 -31.24 -21.92 -0.86
CA ARG A 123 -32.14 -21.30 -1.84
C ARG A 123 -32.74 -22.35 -2.78
N ARG A 124 -31.94 -23.29 -3.26
CA ARG A 124 -32.40 -24.36 -4.15
C ARG A 124 -33.42 -25.27 -3.47
N LYS A 125 -33.16 -25.67 -2.21
CA LYS A 125 -34.13 -26.46 -1.42
C LYS A 125 -35.44 -25.70 -1.19
N ALA A 126 -35.35 -24.39 -0.91
CA ALA A 126 -36.55 -23.56 -0.75
C ALA A 126 -37.33 -23.40 -2.07
N GLU A 127 -36.64 -23.25 -3.21
CA GLU A 127 -37.26 -23.22 -4.55
C GLU A 127 -37.93 -24.57 -4.88
N GLU A 128 -37.29 -25.70 -4.56
CA GLU A 128 -37.86 -27.05 -4.73
C GLU A 128 -39.12 -27.25 -3.88
N GLU A 129 -39.11 -26.80 -2.61
CA GLU A 129 -40.29 -26.85 -1.73
C GLU A 129 -41.40 -25.91 -2.18
N ALA A 130 -41.07 -24.70 -2.65
CA ALA A 130 -42.05 -23.77 -3.19
C ALA A 130 -42.70 -24.31 -4.48
N ASN A 131 -41.91 -24.87 -5.39
CA ASN A 131 -42.43 -25.47 -6.62
C ASN A 131 -43.37 -26.65 -6.34
N ARG A 132 -43.04 -27.51 -5.37
CA ARG A 132 -43.95 -28.58 -4.95
C ARG A 132 -45.31 -28.04 -4.46
N LYS A 133 -45.30 -26.98 -3.65
CA LYS A 133 -46.53 -26.35 -3.15
C LYS A 133 -47.34 -25.67 -4.26
N ILE A 134 -46.67 -25.12 -5.27
CA ILE A 134 -47.33 -24.55 -6.46
C ILE A 134 -47.99 -25.65 -7.29
N GLU A 135 -47.31 -26.78 -7.51
CA GLU A 135 -47.90 -27.94 -8.21
C GLU A 135 -49.10 -28.51 -7.45
N GLU A 136 -49.02 -28.60 -6.12
CA GLU A 136 -50.15 -28.98 -5.26
C GLU A 136 -51.32 -27.98 -5.37
N ALA A 137 -51.05 -26.68 -5.45
CA ALA A 137 -52.07 -25.65 -5.66
C ALA A 137 -52.75 -25.77 -7.04
N ILE A 138 -51.98 -25.98 -8.11
CA ILE A 138 -52.52 -26.17 -9.49
C ILE A 138 -53.45 -27.39 -9.54
N ALA A 139 -53.06 -28.50 -8.89
CA ALA A 139 -53.89 -29.71 -8.84
C ALA A 139 -55.20 -29.51 -8.06
N LEU A 140 -55.23 -28.63 -7.04
CA LEU A 140 -56.42 -28.28 -6.26
C LEU A 140 -57.34 -27.30 -7.02
N GLU A 141 -56.78 -26.38 -7.80
CA GLU A 141 -57.55 -25.53 -8.73
C GLU A 141 -58.24 -26.38 -9.81
N GLU A 142 -57.54 -27.36 -10.40
CA GLU A 142 -58.12 -28.28 -11.38
C GLU A 142 -59.26 -29.13 -10.79
N GLN A 143 -59.23 -29.40 -9.48
CA GLN A 143 -60.31 -30.10 -8.76
C GLN A 143 -61.46 -29.16 -8.32
N GLY A 144 -61.39 -27.87 -8.64
CA GLY A 144 -62.42 -26.88 -8.32
C GLY A 144 -62.44 -26.43 -6.86
N LYS A 145 -61.37 -26.68 -6.09
CA LYS A 145 -61.26 -26.31 -4.67
C LYS A 145 -60.45 -25.03 -4.49
N ILE A 146 -61.09 -23.92 -4.85
CA ILE A 146 -60.47 -22.59 -4.95
C ILE A 146 -59.86 -22.12 -3.60
N GLU A 147 -60.55 -22.34 -2.47
CA GLU A 147 -60.04 -21.93 -1.15
C GLU A 147 -58.79 -22.72 -0.70
N GLU A 148 -58.70 -24.01 -1.04
CA GLU A 148 -57.55 -24.85 -0.71
C GLU A 148 -56.33 -24.51 -1.58
N ALA A 149 -56.56 -24.14 -2.85
CA ALA A 149 -55.53 -23.68 -3.77
C ALA A 149 -54.92 -22.32 -3.37
N GLU A 150 -55.76 -21.36 -2.96
CA GLU A 150 -55.30 -20.05 -2.47
C GLU A 150 -54.47 -20.19 -1.19
N ALA A 151 -54.85 -21.11 -0.29
CA ALA A 151 -54.08 -21.41 0.92
C ALA A 151 -52.69 -21.99 0.59
N ALA A 152 -52.60 -22.93 -0.36
CA ALA A 152 -51.33 -23.51 -0.81
C ALA A 152 -50.41 -22.48 -1.51
N MET A 153 -50.98 -21.55 -2.27
CA MET A 153 -50.26 -20.43 -2.90
C MET A 153 -49.72 -19.42 -1.89
N LEU A 154 -50.52 -19.08 -0.87
CA LEU A 154 -50.09 -18.21 0.24
C LEU A 154 -48.93 -18.85 1.03
N ASP A 155 -49.03 -20.15 1.32
CA ASP A 155 -47.97 -20.89 1.98
C ASP A 155 -46.68 -20.95 1.14
N ALA A 156 -46.79 -21.10 -0.18
CA ALA A 156 -45.64 -21.03 -1.10
C ALA A 156 -44.99 -19.63 -1.09
N GLN A 157 -45.79 -18.57 -1.12
CA GLN A 157 -45.31 -17.19 -1.08
C GLN A 157 -44.62 -16.84 0.26
N ILE A 158 -45.16 -17.33 1.38
CA ILE A 158 -44.53 -17.16 2.70
C ILE A 158 -43.20 -17.90 2.75
N THR A 159 -43.14 -19.14 2.23
CA THR A 159 -41.91 -19.94 2.21
C THR A 159 -40.80 -19.29 1.37
N ASP A 160 -41.12 -18.79 0.17
CA ASP A 160 -40.18 -18.04 -0.69
C ASP A 160 -39.73 -16.71 -0.05
N SER A 161 -40.65 -15.99 0.61
CA SER A 161 -40.31 -14.73 1.29
C SER A 161 -39.33 -14.94 2.46
N VAL A 162 -39.50 -16.01 3.24
CA VAL A 162 -38.63 -16.38 4.36
C VAL A 162 -37.26 -16.84 3.83
N ALA A 163 -37.24 -17.59 2.72
CA ALA A 163 -36.00 -18.01 2.08
C ALA A 163 -35.17 -16.83 1.53
N ARG A 164 -35.83 -15.84 0.92
CA ARG A 164 -35.16 -14.60 0.44
C ARG A 164 -34.69 -13.69 1.58
N GLY A 165 -35.37 -13.71 2.72
CA GLY A 165 -35.00 -12.94 3.91
C GLY A 165 -33.92 -13.58 4.78
N ALA A 166 -33.70 -14.90 4.66
CA ALA A 166 -32.75 -15.65 5.48
C ALA A 166 -31.30 -15.45 5.01
N THR A 167 -30.73 -14.27 5.26
CA THR A 167 -29.27 -14.10 5.12
C THR A 167 -28.56 -14.88 6.22
N LEU A 168 -27.83 -15.93 5.86
CA LEU A 168 -26.93 -16.65 6.76
C LEU A 168 -25.84 -15.69 7.26
N VAL A 169 -26.01 -15.20 8.49
CA VAL A 169 -24.99 -14.46 9.25
C VAL A 169 -24.05 -15.48 9.87
N VAL A 170 -23.17 -16.07 9.05
CA VAL A 170 -22.04 -16.82 9.58
C VAL A 170 -21.02 -15.79 10.08
N GLU A 171 -20.70 -15.84 11.37
CA GLU A 171 -19.68 -14.98 11.96
C GLU A 171 -18.36 -15.15 11.22
N LYS A 172 -17.91 -14.06 10.59
CA LYS A 172 -16.56 -14.03 10.00
C LYS A 172 -15.56 -14.28 11.14
N PRO A 173 -14.54 -15.12 10.93
CA PRO A 173 -13.49 -15.30 11.93
C PRO A 173 -12.86 -13.94 12.23
N LYS A 174 -13.07 -13.44 13.44
CA LYS A 174 -12.49 -12.19 13.94
C LYS A 174 -11.17 -12.54 14.62
N ALA A 175 -10.07 -12.05 14.06
CA ALA A 175 -8.77 -12.04 14.72
C ALA A 175 -8.44 -10.59 15.11
N GLU A 176 -8.06 -10.36 16.36
CA GLU A 176 -7.59 -9.05 16.81
C GLU A 176 -6.35 -8.63 15.99
N GLY A 177 -6.31 -7.36 15.56
CA GLY A 177 -5.21 -6.80 14.77
C GLY A 177 -5.27 -7.06 13.26
N VAL A 178 -6.25 -7.83 12.75
CA VAL A 178 -6.41 -8.12 11.32
C VAL A 178 -7.62 -7.39 10.75
N SER A 179 -7.38 -6.46 9.82
CA SER A 179 -8.44 -5.82 9.03
C SER A 179 -8.56 -6.49 7.67
N VAL A 180 -9.74 -7.02 7.37
CA VAL A 180 -10.09 -7.59 6.06
C VAL A 180 -10.77 -6.52 5.22
N SER A 181 -10.14 -6.11 4.14
CA SER A 181 -10.73 -5.19 3.15
C SER A 181 -10.90 -5.87 1.79
N LYS A 182 -11.96 -5.50 1.08
CA LYS A 182 -12.20 -5.92 -0.31
C LYS A 182 -11.36 -5.02 -1.22
N ASP A 183 -10.52 -5.61 -2.05
CA ASP A 183 -9.79 -4.95 -3.14
C ASP A 183 -10.14 -5.66 -4.46
N TRP A 184 -9.72 -5.09 -5.59
CA TRP A 184 -10.02 -5.67 -6.90
C TRP A 184 -8.74 -5.75 -7.75
N GLU A 185 -8.58 -6.82 -8.50
CA GLU A 185 -7.45 -7.08 -9.40
C GLU A 185 -7.97 -7.23 -10.83
N ILE A 186 -7.40 -6.47 -11.77
CA ILE A 186 -7.74 -6.56 -13.20
C ILE A 186 -6.99 -7.76 -13.80
N VAL A 187 -7.72 -8.66 -14.46
CA VAL A 187 -7.18 -9.90 -15.03
C VAL A 187 -6.78 -9.70 -16.49
N SER A 188 -7.55 -8.94 -17.25
CA SER A 188 -7.25 -8.61 -18.64
C SER A 188 -7.98 -7.34 -19.07
N ILE A 189 -7.38 -6.63 -20.03
CA ILE A 189 -7.90 -5.41 -20.63
C ILE A 189 -7.94 -5.61 -22.14
N ASN A 190 -9.09 -5.33 -22.76
CA ASN A 190 -9.25 -5.29 -24.20
C ASN A 190 -9.46 -3.85 -24.66
N ASP A 191 -8.39 -3.20 -25.12
CA ASP A 191 -8.33 -1.78 -25.49
C ASP A 191 -9.32 -1.36 -26.59
N ALA A 192 -9.82 -2.31 -27.40
CA ALA A 192 -10.75 -2.04 -28.48
C ALA A 192 -12.20 -1.88 -28.00
N ILE A 193 -12.54 -2.47 -26.85
CA ILE A 193 -13.90 -2.51 -26.30
C ILE A 193 -14.08 -1.47 -25.17
N VAL A 194 -12.98 -1.02 -24.55
CA VAL A 194 -13.00 -0.05 -23.45
C VAL A 194 -13.53 1.32 -23.91
N PRO A 195 -14.66 1.81 -23.37
CA PRO A 195 -15.23 3.10 -23.76
C PRO A 195 -14.31 4.27 -23.42
N LEU A 196 -14.32 5.32 -24.26
CA LEU A 196 -13.49 6.52 -24.09
C LEU A 196 -13.78 7.30 -22.79
N LYS A 197 -15.03 7.24 -22.31
CA LYS A 197 -15.47 7.89 -21.08
C LYS A 197 -16.44 6.97 -20.32
N VAL A 198 -16.19 6.77 -19.03
CA VAL A 198 -17.13 6.10 -18.11
C VAL A 198 -17.31 7.01 -16.90
N ALA A 199 -18.56 7.36 -16.58
CA ALA A 199 -18.91 8.22 -15.44
C ALA A 199 -18.10 9.54 -15.36
N GLY A 200 -17.83 10.19 -16.50
CA GLY A 200 -17.10 11.46 -16.56
C GLY A 200 -15.57 11.35 -16.52
N VAL A 201 -15.01 10.15 -16.37
CA VAL A 201 -13.56 9.90 -16.38
C VAL A 201 -13.13 9.51 -17.81
N THR A 202 -12.24 10.31 -18.40
CA THR A 202 -11.63 10.01 -19.71
C THR A 202 -10.59 8.90 -19.52
N ILE A 203 -10.85 7.74 -20.13
CA ILE A 203 -10.03 6.55 -19.91
C ILE A 203 -8.81 6.52 -20.84
N ARG A 204 -8.81 7.15 -22.04
CA ARG A 204 -7.65 7.05 -22.96
C ARG A 204 -6.60 8.17 -22.77
N PRO A 205 -5.28 7.85 -22.72
CA PRO A 205 -4.65 6.52 -22.69
C PRO A 205 -5.01 5.78 -21.40
N VAL A 206 -5.35 4.47 -21.50
CA VAL A 206 -5.94 3.63 -20.44
C VAL A 206 -5.16 3.77 -19.14
N ASP A 207 -5.60 4.68 -18.27
CA ASP A 207 -5.00 4.86 -16.95
C ASP A 207 -5.52 3.75 -16.04
N GLU A 208 -4.74 2.67 -15.92
CA GLU A 208 -5.01 1.55 -15.01
C GLU A 208 -5.35 2.02 -13.59
N LYS A 209 -4.74 3.12 -13.12
CA LYS A 209 -5.01 3.68 -11.79
C LYS A 209 -6.35 4.41 -11.75
N ALA A 210 -6.80 5.02 -12.83
CA ALA A 210 -8.14 5.60 -12.93
C ALA A 210 -9.23 4.52 -12.95
N VAL A 211 -9.00 3.45 -13.72
CA VAL A 211 -9.90 2.28 -13.77
C VAL A 211 -10.01 1.63 -12.39
N MET A 212 -8.89 1.38 -11.72
CA MET A 212 -8.89 0.76 -10.39
C MET A 212 -9.50 1.69 -9.31
N ARG A 213 -9.34 3.02 -9.44
CA ARG A 213 -10.07 3.99 -8.59
C ARG A 213 -11.58 3.91 -8.79
N LEU A 214 -12.05 3.80 -10.04
CA LEU A 214 -13.47 3.69 -10.35
C LEU A 214 -14.07 2.39 -9.81
N ILE A 215 -13.37 1.26 -9.99
CA ILE A 215 -13.80 -0.04 -9.46
C ILE A 215 -13.88 0.01 -7.92
N ARG A 216 -12.87 0.59 -7.25
CA ARG A 216 -12.87 0.78 -5.79
C ARG A 216 -13.99 1.70 -5.30
N ALA A 217 -14.22 2.82 -5.98
CA ALA A 217 -15.28 3.78 -5.63
C ALA A 217 -16.67 3.15 -5.79
N SER A 218 -16.86 2.36 -6.84
CA SER A 218 -18.12 1.67 -7.14
C SER A 218 -18.32 0.37 -6.34
N LYS A 219 -17.35 -0.02 -5.50
CA LYS A 219 -17.35 -1.30 -4.76
C LYS A 219 -17.60 -2.53 -5.64
N GLY A 220 -17.18 -2.48 -6.91
CA GLY A 220 -17.37 -3.58 -7.86
C GLY A 220 -18.75 -3.67 -8.51
N THR A 221 -19.61 -2.63 -8.39
CA THR A 221 -20.90 -2.59 -9.09
C THR A 221 -20.76 -2.11 -10.55
N VAL A 222 -19.65 -1.48 -10.90
CA VAL A 222 -19.48 -0.89 -12.24
C VAL A 222 -19.09 -1.95 -13.27
N SER A 223 -19.91 -2.12 -14.31
CA SER A 223 -19.56 -2.92 -15.48
C SER A 223 -18.84 -2.03 -16.49
N ILE A 224 -17.55 -2.30 -16.74
CA ILE A 224 -16.74 -1.59 -17.73
C ILE A 224 -16.55 -2.54 -18.92
N PRO A 225 -17.12 -2.23 -20.10
CA PRO A 225 -16.90 -3.03 -21.29
C PRO A 225 -15.39 -3.18 -21.57
N GLY A 226 -14.92 -4.42 -21.78
CA GLY A 226 -13.52 -4.71 -22.07
C GLY A 226 -12.57 -4.83 -20.86
N VAL A 227 -13.05 -4.65 -19.61
CA VAL A 227 -12.23 -4.86 -18.39
C VAL A 227 -12.80 -6.01 -17.59
N VAL A 228 -12.02 -7.08 -17.41
CA VAL A 228 -12.35 -8.19 -16.51
C VAL A 228 -11.57 -8.01 -15.22
N TYR A 229 -12.28 -7.93 -14.09
CA TYR A 229 -11.65 -7.80 -12.78
C TYR A 229 -12.26 -8.78 -11.77
N LYS A 230 -11.43 -9.17 -10.79
CA LYS A 230 -11.75 -10.12 -9.72
C LYS A 230 -11.69 -9.41 -8.38
N GLU A 231 -12.60 -9.75 -7.47
CA GLU A 231 -12.51 -9.35 -6.06
C GLU A 231 -11.37 -10.12 -5.36
N THR A 232 -10.50 -9.40 -4.68
CA THR A 232 -9.37 -9.91 -3.90
C THR A 232 -9.46 -9.41 -2.45
N ALA A 233 -9.15 -10.27 -1.48
CA ALA A 233 -9.10 -9.85 -0.08
C ALA A 233 -7.72 -9.26 0.23
N LYS A 234 -7.69 -7.97 0.62
CA LYS A 234 -6.47 -7.29 1.07
C LYS A 234 -6.44 -7.22 2.58
N MET A 235 -5.38 -7.80 3.15
CA MET A 235 -5.11 -7.84 4.59
C MET A 235 -4.01 -6.83 4.95
N SER A 236 -4.25 -6.05 6.01
CA SER A 236 -3.25 -5.16 6.61
C SER A 236 -3.06 -5.49 8.09
N PHE A 237 -1.81 -5.63 8.51
CA PHE A 237 -1.45 -5.73 9.92
C PHE A 237 -1.15 -4.33 10.46
N ARG A 238 -1.70 -4.00 11.65
CA ARG A 238 -1.29 -2.79 12.39
C ARG A 238 -0.09 -3.11 13.26
N ARG A 239 0.78 -2.10 13.43
CA ARG A 239 1.90 -2.13 14.36
C ARG A 239 1.42 -1.88 15.79
#